data_AF-A0A976GXV2-F1
#
_entry.id   AF-A0A976GXV2-F1
#
_cell.length_a   1.000
_cell.length_b   1.000
_cell.length_c   1.000
_cell.angle_alpha   90.00
_cell.angle_beta   90.00
_cell.angle_gamma   90.00
#
_symmetry.space_group_name_H-M   'P 1'
#
loop_
_entity.id
_entity.type
_entity.pdbx_description
1 polymer ?
#
loop_
_entity_poly.entity_id
_entity_poly.type
_entity_poly.pdbx_seq_one_letter_code
_entity_poly.pdbx_strand_id
1 'polypeptide(L)'
;MINKRLLKQIVFSLLASLSLLLVTVTHAAAQQLPFYWDNINVIIDVQTNGDMLVTETQKYVFTAAYNNERYRYIPLDKVDAIQDVTVSENNQIIPSSIGTENNQLWIRWQHELKPPDSHTFVIKYRVVGGLQLDGGNTLVYWKAISAGRKAPVNTGKVTVKLPAALSGKVLSFTNFGAAAVPRQVDPKTFEFVASQAILPEQELEVQIAFPQVILNIPQPSWQQTGNQSQSSGGLGFFIGQFLGVFFSFIFLLLILLIITLPIFGLMTIYLYLTQFCFRCKKFTLKTSREVISTPTRKTKGKDQVIRHCTNCGYHHEKIVITRYGDSSSGGGGGGGGGGGGGGGGGGGGGGGGGGGGG
;
A
#
# COMPACT_ATOMS: atom_id res chain seq x y z
N MET A 1 -22.32 -1.57 -40.13
CA MET A 1 -22.70 -2.63 -39.17
C MET A 1 -21.48 -3.50 -38.90
N ILE A 2 -20.89 -3.39 -37.70
CA ILE A 2 -19.72 -4.18 -37.31
C ILE A 2 -20.10 -5.67 -37.28
N ASN A 3 -19.29 -6.50 -37.92
CA ASN A 3 -19.48 -7.95 -37.93
C ASN A 3 -19.42 -8.46 -36.48
N LYS A 4 -20.52 -9.02 -35.98
CA LYS A 4 -20.66 -9.50 -34.59
C LYS A 4 -19.56 -10.49 -34.18
N ARG A 5 -18.91 -11.18 -35.14
CA ARG A 5 -17.75 -12.05 -34.86
C ARG A 5 -16.47 -11.27 -34.55
N LEU A 6 -16.24 -10.16 -35.25
CA LEU A 6 -15.06 -9.31 -35.06
C LEU A 6 -15.13 -8.55 -33.73
N LEU A 7 -16.32 -8.06 -33.35
CA LEU A 7 -16.53 -7.46 -32.04
C LEU A 7 -16.30 -8.47 -30.89
N LYS A 8 -16.77 -9.71 -31.05
CA LYS A 8 -16.52 -10.78 -30.06
C LYS A 8 -15.04 -11.15 -29.96
N GLN A 9 -14.31 -11.18 -31.07
CA GLN A 9 -12.86 -11.45 -31.06
C GLN A 9 -12.09 -10.33 -30.35
N ILE A 10 -12.43 -9.06 -30.59
CA ILE A 10 -11.79 -7.92 -29.92
C ILE A 10 -12.08 -7.93 -28.41
N VAL A 11 -13.34 -8.18 -28.02
CA VAL A 11 -13.73 -8.27 -26.61
C VAL A 11 -13.03 -9.45 -25.91
N PHE A 12 -12.92 -10.59 -26.60
CA PHE A 12 -12.21 -11.76 -26.07
C PHE A 12 -10.70 -11.50 -25.92
N SER A 13 -10.07 -10.82 -26.88
CA SER A 13 -8.66 -10.43 -26.79
C SER A 13 -8.41 -9.41 -25.67
N LEU A 14 -9.32 -8.45 -25.47
CA LEU A 14 -9.24 -7.47 -24.37
C LEU A 14 -9.46 -8.12 -23.00
N LEU A 15 -10.41 -9.06 -22.89
CA LEU A 15 -10.62 -9.83 -21.66
C LEU A 15 -9.44 -10.76 -21.38
N ALA A 16 -8.87 -11.39 -22.39
CA ALA A 16 -7.68 -12.23 -22.25
C ALA A 16 -6.45 -11.41 -21.85
N SER A 17 -6.25 -10.23 -22.43
CA SER A 17 -5.15 -9.34 -22.04
C SER A 17 -5.34 -8.79 -20.63
N LEU A 18 -6.58 -8.45 -20.24
CA LEU A 18 -6.92 -8.04 -18.88
C LEU A 18 -6.66 -9.20 -17.88
N SER A 19 -7.07 -10.42 -18.23
CA SER A 19 -6.83 -11.61 -17.42
C SER A 19 -5.33 -11.91 -17.25
N LEU A 20 -4.55 -11.74 -18.31
CA LEU A 20 -3.09 -11.94 -18.27
C LEU A 20 -2.40 -10.85 -17.42
N LEU A 21 -2.93 -9.63 -17.42
CA LEU A 21 -2.47 -8.54 -16.55
C LEU A 21 -2.81 -8.82 -15.07
N LEU A 22 -3.97 -9.41 -14.77
CA LEU A 22 -4.36 -9.79 -13.40
C LEU A 22 -3.52 -10.96 -12.86
N VAL A 23 -3.03 -11.87 -13.70
CA VAL A 23 -2.18 -13.01 -13.27
C VAL A 23 -0.76 -12.56 -12.91
N THR A 24 -0.27 -11.43 -13.43
CA THR A 24 1.05 -10.89 -13.04
C THR A 24 1.09 -10.26 -11.65
N VAL A 25 -0.05 -10.13 -10.96
CA VAL A 25 -0.08 -9.90 -9.51
C VAL A 25 0.09 -11.24 -8.79
N THR A 26 1.15 -11.97 -9.12
CA THR A 26 1.60 -13.08 -8.30
C THR A 26 1.91 -12.51 -6.94
N HIS A 27 1.14 -12.93 -5.94
CA HIS A 27 1.41 -12.68 -4.53
C HIS A 27 2.89 -13.03 -4.30
N ALA A 28 3.72 -12.03 -4.07
CA ALA A 28 5.00 -12.26 -3.44
C ALA A 28 4.64 -12.87 -2.08
N ALA A 29 4.72 -14.20 -1.98
CA ALA A 29 4.66 -14.88 -0.70
C ALA A 29 5.85 -14.34 0.09
N ALA A 30 5.58 -13.34 0.94
CA ALA A 30 6.59 -12.78 1.82
C ALA A 30 7.20 -13.97 2.58
N GLN A 31 8.49 -14.23 2.39
CA GLN A 31 9.18 -15.30 3.10
C GLN A 31 9.01 -15.04 4.59
N GLN A 32 8.24 -15.90 5.25
CA GLN A 32 8.02 -15.80 6.68
C GLN A 32 9.35 -16.12 7.37
N LEU A 33 9.90 -15.13 8.08
CA LEU A 33 11.14 -15.33 8.83
C LEU A 33 10.92 -16.38 9.92
N PRO A 34 11.93 -17.21 10.25
CA PRO A 34 11.81 -18.24 11.27
C PRO A 34 11.84 -17.67 12.70
N PHE A 35 11.49 -16.40 12.87
CA PHE A 35 11.35 -15.75 14.16
C PHE A 35 10.32 -14.62 14.13
N TYR A 36 9.82 -14.25 15.30
CA TYR A 36 9.00 -13.07 15.53
C TYR A 36 9.26 -12.50 16.92
N TRP A 37 8.77 -11.29 17.19
CA TRP A 37 8.74 -10.77 18.56
C TRP A 37 7.42 -11.18 19.20
N ASP A 38 7.49 -11.96 20.29
CA ASP A 38 6.33 -12.25 21.12
C ASP A 38 5.82 -10.96 21.77
N ASN A 39 6.75 -10.15 22.29
CA ASN A 39 6.45 -8.81 22.75
C ASN A 39 7.63 -7.84 22.63
N ILE A 40 7.29 -6.56 22.51
CA ILE A 40 8.19 -5.44 22.78
C ILE A 40 7.51 -4.50 23.78
N ASN A 41 8.12 -4.35 24.96
CA ASN A 41 7.69 -3.43 25.99
C ASN A 41 8.72 -2.32 26.17
N VAL A 42 8.31 -1.06 26.05
CA VAL A 42 9.20 0.09 26.14
C VAL A 42 8.79 0.96 27.32
N ILE A 43 9.73 1.28 28.19
CA ILE A 43 9.55 2.26 29.27
C ILE A 43 10.37 3.49 28.91
N ILE A 44 9.73 4.65 28.89
CA ILE A 44 10.36 5.96 28.72
C ILE A 44 10.20 6.71 30.03
N ASP A 45 11.29 6.83 30.79
CA ASP A 45 11.31 7.55 32.06
C ASP A 45 11.89 8.94 31.86
N VAL A 46 11.01 9.94 31.82
CA VAL A 46 11.38 11.34 31.59
C VAL A 46 11.96 11.92 32.87
N GLN A 47 13.15 12.50 32.76
CA GLN A 47 13.88 13.08 33.87
C GLN A 47 13.61 14.58 33.99
N THR A 48 13.83 15.15 35.18
CA THR A 48 13.60 16.59 35.43
C THR A 48 14.54 17.50 34.65
N ASN A 49 15.69 17.00 34.22
CA ASN A 49 16.64 17.73 33.38
C ASN A 49 16.31 17.67 31.88
N GLY A 50 15.24 16.96 31.49
CA GLY A 50 14.81 16.82 30.10
C GLY A 50 15.36 15.61 29.36
N ASP A 51 16.18 14.77 30.01
CA ASP A 51 16.61 13.51 29.42
C ASP A 51 15.51 12.45 29.51
N MET A 52 15.60 11.43 28.67
CA MET A 52 14.75 10.24 28.78
C MET A 52 15.62 9.01 29.00
N LEU A 53 15.33 8.25 30.06
CA LEU A 53 15.91 6.92 30.26
C LEU A 53 14.98 5.90 29.60
N VAL A 54 15.43 5.29 28.52
CA VAL A 54 14.64 4.32 27.77
C VAL A 54 15.08 2.91 28.11
N THR A 55 14.12 2.05 28.40
CA THR A 55 14.31 0.61 28.57
C THR A 55 13.40 -0.15 27.62
N GLU A 56 13.96 -0.86 26.67
CA GLU A 56 13.24 -1.77 25.76
C GLU A 56 13.43 -3.21 26.22
N THR A 57 12.35 -3.93 26.49
CA THR A 57 12.34 -5.37 26.73
C THR A 57 11.76 -6.06 25.51
N GLN A 58 12.58 -6.81 24.79
CA GLN A 58 12.24 -7.46 23.53
C GLN A 58 12.32 -8.98 23.69
N LYS A 59 11.18 -9.67 23.59
CA LYS A 59 11.13 -11.13 23.63
C LYS A 59 10.99 -11.69 22.21
N TYR A 60 12.03 -12.37 21.77
CA TYR A 60 12.08 -13.09 20.50
C TYR A 60 11.62 -14.53 20.69
N VAL A 61 10.94 -15.08 19.68
CA VAL A 61 10.66 -16.52 19.56
C VAL A 61 11.22 -16.99 18.22
N PHE A 62 12.09 -17.99 18.27
CA PHE A 62 12.74 -18.60 17.12
C PHE A 62 12.16 -20.00 16.88
N THR A 63 11.73 -20.28 15.66
CA THR A 63 11.07 -21.53 15.27
C THR A 63 11.97 -22.46 14.47
N ALA A 64 13.06 -21.93 13.88
CA ALA A 64 14.09 -22.66 13.18
C ALA A 64 15.43 -21.90 13.24
N ALA A 65 16.51 -22.53 12.74
CA ALA A 65 17.83 -21.92 12.68
C ALA A 65 17.81 -20.61 11.88
N TYR A 66 18.51 -19.59 12.38
CA TYR A 66 18.62 -18.28 11.75
C TYR A 66 19.94 -17.61 12.16
N ASN A 67 20.19 -16.38 11.68
CA ASN A 67 21.37 -15.64 12.13
C ASN A 67 21.31 -15.36 13.65
N ASN A 68 22.47 -15.31 14.29
CA ASN A 68 22.58 -15.07 15.73
C ASN A 68 22.79 -13.59 16.08
N GLU A 69 22.84 -12.73 15.06
CA GLU A 69 22.98 -11.29 15.22
C GLU A 69 21.61 -10.63 15.38
N ARG A 70 21.51 -9.71 16.34
CA ARG A 70 20.36 -8.84 16.55
C ARG A 70 20.80 -7.37 16.46
N TYR A 71 19.84 -6.50 16.12
CA TYR A 71 20.12 -5.09 15.88
C TYR A 71 19.00 -4.18 16.40
N ARG A 72 19.38 -2.97 16.79
CA ARG A 72 18.49 -1.85 17.10
C ARG A 72 19.04 -0.57 16.46
N TYR A 73 18.24 0.10 15.64
CA TYR A 73 18.58 1.36 14.98
C TYR A 73 17.80 2.53 15.57
N ILE A 74 18.46 3.54 16.12
CA ILE A 74 17.85 4.72 16.75
C ILE A 74 18.14 5.94 15.86
N PRO A 75 17.12 6.61 15.29
CA PRO A 75 17.31 7.85 14.53
C PRO A 75 17.94 8.96 15.38
N LEU A 76 18.85 9.73 14.78
CA LEU A 76 19.58 10.82 15.45
C LEU A 76 19.11 12.23 15.03
N ASP A 77 18.09 12.33 14.18
CA ASP A 77 17.58 13.61 13.63
C ASP A 77 16.90 14.51 14.66
N LYS A 78 16.43 13.96 15.79
CA LYS A 78 15.67 14.69 16.82
C LYS A 78 16.18 14.46 18.23
N VAL A 79 17.49 14.27 18.37
CA VAL A 79 18.18 14.09 19.65
C VAL A 79 19.55 14.76 19.58
N ASP A 80 20.07 15.18 20.71
CA ASP A 80 21.44 15.71 20.78
C ASP A 80 22.45 14.56 20.94
N ALA A 81 22.12 13.53 21.71
CA ALA A 81 22.94 12.34 21.86
C ALA A 81 22.15 11.13 22.37
N ILE A 82 22.67 9.94 22.09
CA ILE A 82 22.29 8.69 22.75
C ILE A 82 23.50 8.20 23.54
N GLN A 83 23.31 7.95 24.84
CA GLN A 83 24.38 7.63 25.79
C GLN A 83 23.99 6.41 26.65
N ASP A 84 24.94 5.93 27.46
CA ASP A 84 24.71 4.90 28.47
C ASP A 84 24.05 3.61 27.94
N VAL A 85 24.41 3.23 26.70
CA VAL A 85 23.83 2.07 26.02
C VAL A 85 24.30 0.77 26.67
N THR A 86 23.35 -0.09 27.03
CA THR A 86 23.62 -1.45 27.51
C THR A 86 22.63 -2.44 26.91
N VAL A 87 23.10 -3.65 26.65
CA VAL A 87 22.26 -4.79 26.26
C VAL A 87 22.46 -5.89 27.30
N SER A 88 21.36 -6.47 27.76
CA SER A 88 21.40 -7.57 28.73
C SER A 88 20.44 -8.69 28.36
N GLU A 89 20.79 -9.90 28.78
CA GLU A 89 19.99 -11.11 28.65
C GLU A 89 20.09 -11.86 29.98
N ASN A 90 18.97 -12.40 30.48
CA ASN A 90 18.93 -13.08 31.78
C ASN A 90 19.57 -12.27 32.92
N ASN A 91 19.33 -10.96 32.93
CA ASN A 91 19.89 -9.98 33.88
C ASN A 91 21.42 -9.81 33.86
N GLN A 92 22.12 -10.38 32.87
CA GLN A 92 23.55 -10.19 32.67
C GLN A 92 23.80 -9.29 31.45
N ILE A 93 24.68 -8.30 31.60
CA ILE A 93 25.09 -7.46 30.47
C ILE A 93 25.92 -8.32 29.51
N ILE A 94 25.55 -8.31 28.24
CA ILE A 94 26.24 -9.05 27.19
C ILE A 94 27.01 -8.08 26.28
N PRO A 95 28.05 -8.55 25.57
CA PRO A 95 28.78 -7.71 24.63
C PRO A 95 27.88 -7.15 23.51
N SER A 96 28.00 -5.86 23.25
CA SER A 96 27.32 -5.19 22.14
C SER A 96 28.24 -4.17 21.47
N SER A 97 28.14 -4.08 20.15
CA SER A 97 28.83 -3.07 19.35
C SER A 97 27.89 -1.91 19.04
N ILE A 98 28.43 -0.70 19.07
CA ILE A 98 27.69 0.54 18.81
C ILE A 98 28.41 1.31 17.72
N GLY A 99 27.66 1.90 16.80
CA GLY A 99 28.20 2.83 15.82
C GLY A 99 27.11 3.72 15.24
N THR A 100 27.52 4.63 14.37
CA THR A 100 26.62 5.59 13.74
C THR A 100 26.79 5.51 12.23
N GLU A 101 25.68 5.41 11.51
CA GLU A 101 25.65 5.37 10.05
C GLU A 101 24.34 5.99 9.56
N ASN A 102 24.36 6.77 8.47
CA ASN A 102 23.16 7.36 7.86
C ASN A 102 22.24 8.10 8.84
N ASN A 103 22.81 8.86 9.77
CA ASN A 103 22.09 9.58 10.82
C ASN A 103 21.26 8.67 11.76
N GLN A 104 21.70 7.44 11.95
CA GLN A 104 21.15 6.49 12.90
C GLN A 104 22.27 5.90 13.75
N LEU A 105 22.04 5.77 15.06
CA LEU A 105 22.87 4.94 15.91
C LEU A 105 22.39 3.49 15.80
N TRP A 106 23.31 2.56 15.54
CA TRP A 106 23.02 1.14 15.57
C TRP A 106 23.65 0.49 16.79
N ILE A 107 22.92 -0.45 17.39
CA ILE A 107 23.36 -1.32 18.47
C ILE A 107 23.25 -2.75 17.93
N ARG A 108 24.35 -3.51 17.96
CA ARG A 108 24.39 -4.90 17.50
C ARG A 108 24.90 -5.80 18.60
N TRP A 109 24.27 -6.96 18.78
CA TRP A 109 24.69 -7.98 19.73
C TRP A 109 24.48 -9.37 19.13
N GLN A 110 25.19 -10.34 19.70
CA GLN A 110 25.11 -11.75 19.32
C GLN A 110 24.52 -12.55 20.48
N HIS A 111 23.88 -13.67 20.19
CA HIS A 111 23.38 -14.61 21.19
C HIS A 111 23.61 -16.06 20.74
N GLU A 112 23.57 -17.00 21.68
CA GLU A 112 23.45 -18.40 21.31
C GLU A 112 22.02 -18.70 20.87
N LEU A 113 21.84 -19.56 19.86
CA LEU A 113 20.52 -19.91 19.32
C LEU A 113 20.43 -21.42 19.11
N LYS A 114 19.52 -22.09 19.82
CA LYS A 114 19.23 -23.52 19.69
C LYS A 114 17.72 -23.74 19.49
N PRO A 115 17.19 -23.46 18.29
CA PRO A 115 15.75 -23.40 18.07
C PRO A 115 15.10 -24.80 18.10
N PRO A 116 13.82 -24.91 18.52
CA PRO A 116 12.94 -23.81 18.94
C PRO A 116 13.36 -23.23 20.30
N ASP A 117 13.45 -21.90 20.38
CA ASP A 117 13.95 -21.20 21.57
C ASP A 117 13.33 -19.79 21.68
N SER A 118 13.42 -19.18 22.86
CA SER A 118 12.99 -17.81 23.08
C SER A 118 14.01 -17.05 23.92
N HIS A 119 14.35 -15.84 23.48
CA HIS A 119 15.32 -14.98 24.13
C HIS A 119 14.68 -13.66 24.51
N THR A 120 15.00 -13.14 25.69
CA THR A 120 14.53 -11.82 26.14
C THR A 120 15.73 -10.91 26.33
N PHE A 121 15.82 -9.89 25.48
CA PHE A 121 16.86 -8.87 25.58
C PHE A 121 16.29 -7.61 26.22
N VAL A 122 17.05 -7.02 27.13
CA VAL A 122 16.75 -5.72 27.72
C VAL A 122 17.81 -4.74 27.27
N ILE A 123 17.40 -3.75 26.47
CA ILE A 123 18.23 -2.70 25.93
C ILE A 123 17.92 -1.43 26.71
N LYS A 124 18.94 -0.80 27.30
CA LYS A 124 18.80 0.48 27.99
C LYS A 124 19.69 1.52 27.34
N TYR A 125 19.19 2.75 27.27
CA TYR A 125 19.96 3.89 26.78
C TYR A 125 19.36 5.20 27.31
N ARG A 126 20.20 6.23 27.38
CA ARG A 126 19.81 7.59 27.73
C ARG A 126 19.70 8.43 26.47
N VAL A 127 18.58 9.13 26.33
CA VAL A 127 18.34 10.10 25.27
C VAL A 127 18.56 11.50 25.83
N VAL A 128 19.52 12.22 25.27
CA VAL A 128 19.82 13.61 25.61
C VAL A 128 19.22 14.52 24.53
N GLY A 129 18.53 15.58 24.96
CA GLY A 129 17.86 16.51 24.05
C GLY A 129 16.70 15.90 23.25
N GLY A 130 16.08 14.83 23.75
CA GLY A 130 15.00 14.12 23.05
C GLY A 130 13.59 14.68 23.29
N LEU A 131 13.43 15.61 24.24
CA LEU A 131 12.18 16.35 24.42
C LEU A 131 12.14 17.52 23.44
N GLN A 132 11.03 17.64 22.70
CA GLN A 132 10.89 18.68 21.68
C GLN A 132 10.19 19.90 22.28
N LEU A 133 10.72 21.10 22.05
CA LEU A 133 10.04 22.35 22.36
C LEU A 133 9.17 22.77 21.17
N ASP A 134 7.87 22.95 21.39
CA ASP A 134 6.90 23.33 20.36
C ASP A 134 5.96 24.42 20.90
N GLY A 135 6.19 25.66 20.49
CA GLY A 135 5.47 26.82 21.00
C GLY A 135 5.63 26.97 22.52
N GLY A 136 4.52 26.93 23.26
CA GLY A 136 4.51 26.96 24.73
C GLY A 136 4.56 25.58 25.40
N ASN A 137 4.75 24.51 24.62
CA ASN A 137 4.69 23.13 25.08
C ASN A 137 6.05 22.44 24.98
N THR A 138 6.24 21.42 25.81
CA THR A 138 7.29 20.42 25.67
C THR A 138 6.65 19.08 25.34
N LEU A 139 7.21 18.39 24.35
CA LEU A 139 6.71 17.13 23.84
C LEU A 139 7.69 16.00 24.16
N VAL A 140 7.21 14.96 24.84
CA VAL A 140 7.79 13.62 24.70
C VAL A 140 7.27 13.12 23.37
N TYR A 141 8.11 13.05 22.33
CA TYR A 141 7.70 12.51 21.03
C TYR A 141 8.75 11.51 20.55
N TRP A 142 8.45 10.22 20.73
CA TRP A 142 9.43 9.16 20.59
C TRP A 142 8.92 7.97 19.79
N LYS A 143 9.78 7.47 18.88
CA LYS A 143 9.58 6.23 18.14
C LYS A 143 9.98 5.04 19.00
N ALA A 144 9.07 4.65 19.89
CA ALA A 144 9.31 3.62 20.90
C ALA A 144 9.49 2.23 20.28
N ILE A 145 8.63 1.85 19.33
CA ILE A 145 8.79 0.60 18.57
C ILE A 145 9.10 0.99 17.11
N SER A 146 10.32 0.72 16.65
CA SER A 146 10.86 1.27 15.39
C SER A 146 10.19 0.79 14.10
N ALA A 147 10.38 1.46 12.97
CA ALA A 147 10.18 0.83 11.67
C ALA A 147 11.35 -0.12 11.32
N GLY A 148 11.37 -0.71 10.12
CA GLY A 148 12.51 -1.48 9.61
C GLY A 148 12.60 -2.94 10.06
N ARG A 149 11.71 -3.39 10.96
CA ARG A 149 11.61 -4.81 11.35
C ARG A 149 10.99 -5.63 10.22
N LYS A 150 11.55 -6.81 9.95
CA LYS A 150 11.08 -7.73 8.92
C LYS A 150 10.10 -8.81 9.43
N ALA A 151 9.95 -8.92 10.75
CA ALA A 151 9.01 -9.84 11.40
C ALA A 151 8.03 -9.05 12.31
N PRO A 152 6.83 -9.59 12.57
CA PRO A 152 5.82 -8.90 13.37
C PRO A 152 6.19 -8.89 14.87
N VAL A 153 5.57 -7.95 15.58
CA VAL A 153 5.50 -7.93 17.04
C VAL A 153 4.08 -8.29 17.46
N ASN A 154 3.89 -9.43 18.10
CA ASN A 154 2.54 -9.89 18.45
C ASN A 154 1.86 -8.96 19.46
N THR A 155 2.62 -8.49 20.46
CA THR A 155 2.12 -7.56 21.47
C THR A 155 3.11 -6.42 21.73
N GLY A 156 2.64 -5.18 21.67
CA GLY A 156 3.45 -3.98 21.88
C GLY A 156 2.87 -3.11 22.98
N LYS A 157 3.72 -2.64 23.90
CA LYS A 157 3.33 -1.67 24.92
C LYS A 157 4.40 -0.61 25.11
N VAL A 158 3.97 0.64 25.20
CA VAL A 158 4.84 1.76 25.59
C VAL A 158 4.30 2.36 26.87
N THR A 159 5.16 2.56 27.86
CA THR A 159 4.86 3.21 29.13
C THR A 159 5.72 4.45 29.25
N VAL A 160 5.11 5.62 29.37
CA VAL A 160 5.81 6.88 29.64
C VAL A 160 5.59 7.25 31.10
N LYS A 161 6.68 7.48 31.82
CA LYS A 161 6.69 7.95 33.21
C LYS A 161 7.19 9.38 33.25
N LEU A 162 6.43 10.26 33.87
CA LEU A 162 6.75 11.67 34.01
C LEU A 162 7.21 12.02 35.43
N PRO A 163 8.09 13.03 35.60
CA PRO A 163 8.46 13.55 36.91
C PRO A 163 7.27 14.02 37.73
N ALA A 164 7.45 14.04 39.05
CA ALA A 164 6.44 14.55 40.00
C ALA A 164 5.95 15.96 39.67
N ALA A 165 6.82 16.83 39.16
CA ALA A 165 6.47 18.20 38.78
C ALA A 165 5.37 18.28 37.69
N LEU A 166 5.24 17.26 36.83
CA LEU A 166 4.28 17.17 35.72
C LEU A 166 2.99 16.42 36.09
N SER A 167 2.88 15.90 37.31
CA SER A 167 1.72 15.13 37.77
C SER A 167 0.41 15.89 37.54
N GLY A 168 -0.48 15.34 36.71
CA GLY A 168 -1.78 15.95 36.39
C GLY A 168 -1.72 17.21 35.52
N LYS A 169 -0.57 17.54 34.91
CA LYS A 169 -0.36 18.73 34.08
C LYS A 169 -0.16 18.42 32.59
N VAL A 170 -0.48 17.21 32.17
CA VAL A 170 -0.43 16.81 30.76
C VAL A 170 -1.60 17.44 30.01
N LEU A 171 -1.31 18.04 28.86
CA LEU A 171 -2.28 18.72 28.00
C LEU A 171 -2.94 17.75 27.02
N SER A 172 -2.14 16.86 26.44
CA SER A 172 -2.59 15.84 25.51
C SER A 172 -1.62 14.67 25.44
N PHE A 173 -2.12 13.51 25.03
CA PHE A 173 -1.31 12.34 24.75
C PHE A 173 -1.96 11.52 23.62
N THR A 174 -1.15 11.05 22.69
CA THR A 174 -1.61 10.31 21.49
C THR A 174 -0.50 9.40 20.95
N ASN A 175 -0.80 8.59 19.95
CA ASN A 175 0.16 7.73 19.26
C ASN A 175 0.02 7.84 17.74
N PHE A 176 1.09 7.46 17.02
CA PHE A 176 1.14 7.40 15.57
C PHE A 176 1.69 6.05 15.09
N GLY A 177 1.46 5.72 13.82
CA GLY A 177 1.84 4.43 13.25
C GLY A 177 0.82 3.33 13.57
N ALA A 178 1.25 2.26 14.21
CA ALA A 178 0.40 1.14 14.59
C ALA A 178 -0.73 1.58 15.53
N ALA A 179 -1.92 1.00 15.34
CA ALA A 179 -3.07 1.29 16.18
C ALA A 179 -2.81 0.87 17.63
N ALA A 180 -2.94 1.80 18.57
CA ALA A 180 -2.78 1.58 19.99
C ALA A 180 -3.87 2.31 20.78
N VAL A 181 -4.19 1.79 21.96
CA VAL A 181 -5.11 2.41 22.90
C VAL A 181 -4.30 3.21 23.91
N PRO A 182 -4.34 4.55 23.88
CA PRO A 182 -3.71 5.39 24.89
C PRO A 182 -4.55 5.40 26.17
N ARG A 183 -3.90 5.32 27.33
CA ARG A 183 -4.53 5.47 28.63
C ARG A 183 -3.61 6.17 29.63
N GLN A 184 -4.21 6.97 30.50
CA GLN A 184 -3.53 7.47 31.69
C GLN A 184 -3.81 6.49 32.83
N VAL A 185 -2.77 5.83 33.35
CA VAL A 185 -2.89 4.83 34.43
C VAL A 185 -2.89 5.52 35.79
N ASP A 186 -2.09 6.58 35.92
CA ASP A 186 -2.04 7.44 37.09
C ASP A 186 -1.61 8.88 36.66
N PRO A 187 -1.57 9.87 37.58
CA PRO A 187 -1.21 11.25 37.23
C PRO A 187 0.16 11.46 36.55
N LYS A 188 1.06 10.47 36.62
CA LYS A 188 2.43 10.51 36.08
C LYS A 188 2.71 9.42 35.03
N THR A 189 1.86 8.41 34.91
CA THR A 189 2.11 7.25 34.05
C THR A 189 1.06 7.14 32.95
N PHE A 190 1.55 7.08 31.71
CA PHE A 190 0.74 6.93 30.50
C PHE A 190 1.16 5.66 29.79
N GLU A 191 0.18 4.90 29.30
CA GLU A 191 0.42 3.68 28.54
C GLU A 191 -0.24 3.73 27.16
N PHE A 192 0.42 3.13 26.19
CA PHE A 192 -0.05 2.95 24.83
C PHE A 192 0.09 1.46 24.50
N VAL A 193 -1.04 0.76 24.41
CA VAL A 193 -1.08 -0.68 24.17
C VAL A 193 -1.53 -0.93 22.74
N ALA A 194 -0.70 -1.60 21.94
CA ALA A 194 -1.06 -1.95 20.57
C ALA A 194 -2.35 -2.78 20.55
N SER A 195 -3.31 -2.39 19.71
CA SER A 195 -4.63 -3.06 19.63
C SER A 195 -4.57 -4.38 18.88
N GLN A 196 -3.52 -4.56 18.09
CA GLN A 196 -3.24 -5.73 17.26
C GLN A 196 -1.72 -5.89 17.12
N ALA A 197 -1.28 -6.99 16.50
CA ALA A 197 0.12 -7.17 16.18
C ALA A 197 0.66 -6.01 15.34
N ILE A 198 1.86 -5.53 15.66
CA ILE A 198 2.57 -4.51 14.89
C ILE A 198 3.28 -5.23 13.75
N LEU A 199 2.84 -4.96 12.52
CA LEU A 199 3.32 -5.65 11.33
C LEU A 199 4.77 -5.27 10.98
N PRO A 200 5.46 -6.05 10.13
CA PRO A 200 6.74 -5.64 9.57
C PRO A 200 6.68 -4.22 8.99
N GLU A 201 7.79 -3.49 9.12
CA GLU A 201 7.94 -2.08 8.73
C GLU A 201 7.07 -1.06 9.49
N GLN A 202 6.04 -1.48 10.23
CA GLN A 202 5.25 -0.57 11.05
C GLN A 202 6.00 -0.13 12.30
N GLU A 203 5.74 1.10 12.73
CA GLU A 203 6.27 1.67 13.96
C GLU A 203 5.14 2.01 14.92
N LEU A 204 5.47 2.16 16.21
CA LEU A 204 4.60 2.78 17.20
C LEU A 204 5.35 3.96 17.81
N GLU A 205 4.89 5.15 17.46
CA GLU A 205 5.35 6.41 18.03
C GLU A 205 4.37 6.89 19.08
N VAL A 206 4.86 7.47 20.16
CA VAL A 206 4.03 8.06 21.22
C VAL A 206 4.34 9.53 21.37
N GLN A 207 3.32 10.32 21.69
CA GLN A 207 3.44 11.73 21.95
C GLN A 207 2.71 12.12 23.24
N ILE A 208 3.37 12.87 24.11
CA ILE A 208 2.77 13.48 25.31
C ILE A 208 3.20 14.95 25.37
N ALA A 209 2.23 15.85 25.48
CA ALA A 209 2.46 17.29 25.59
C ALA A 209 2.19 17.81 27.00
N PHE A 210 3.06 18.68 27.51
CA PHE A 210 2.87 19.40 28.76
C PHE A 210 3.43 20.83 28.66
N PRO A 211 3.01 21.77 29.54
CA PRO A 211 3.50 23.14 29.50
C PRO A 211 5.02 23.22 29.68
N GLN A 212 5.69 23.94 28.78
CA GLN A 212 7.15 24.06 28.78
C GLN A 212 7.72 24.65 30.07
N VAL A 213 6.99 25.60 30.67
CA VAL A 213 7.39 26.33 31.87
C VAL A 213 7.64 25.43 33.10
N ILE A 214 7.15 24.19 33.10
CA ILE A 214 7.23 23.31 34.28
C ILE A 214 8.63 22.72 34.46
N LEU A 215 9.25 22.22 33.38
CA LEU A 215 10.61 21.66 33.47
C LEU A 215 11.69 22.68 33.11
N ASN A 216 11.35 23.72 32.34
CA ASN A 216 12.28 24.78 31.94
C ASN A 216 13.61 24.25 31.40
N ILE A 217 13.53 23.24 30.53
CA ILE A 217 14.70 22.59 29.92
C ILE A 217 15.33 23.47 28.84
N PRO A 218 16.65 23.39 28.62
CA PRO A 218 17.28 24.09 27.50
C PRO A 218 16.74 23.58 26.16
N GLN A 219 16.67 24.47 25.16
CA GLN A 219 16.31 24.06 23.81
C GLN A 219 17.36 23.10 23.24
N PRO A 220 16.97 21.90 22.77
CA PRO A 220 17.89 20.95 22.16
C PRO A 220 18.65 21.54 20.98
N SER A 221 19.90 21.13 20.80
CA SER A 221 20.81 21.66 19.78
C SER A 221 20.25 21.42 18.36
N TRP A 222 19.69 20.24 18.10
CA TRP A 222 19.08 19.91 16.81
C TRP A 222 17.92 20.85 16.43
N GLN A 223 17.19 21.40 17.41
CA GLN A 223 16.12 22.40 17.16
C GLN A 223 16.66 23.81 16.92
N GLN A 224 17.86 24.13 17.42
CA GLN A 224 18.49 25.44 17.17
C GLN A 224 18.94 25.55 15.72
N THR A 225 19.48 24.48 15.16
CA THR A 225 19.92 24.42 13.75
C THR A 225 18.74 24.40 12.77
N GLY A 226 17.62 23.74 13.15
CA GLY A 226 16.40 23.70 12.32
C GLY A 226 15.72 25.05 12.11
N ASN A 227 15.77 25.94 13.12
CA ASN A 227 15.16 27.28 13.04
C ASN A 227 15.89 28.25 12.09
N GLN A 228 17.13 27.95 11.67
CA GLN A 228 17.81 28.75 10.62
C GLN A 228 17.39 28.35 9.20
N SER A 229 16.72 27.20 9.01
CA SER A 229 16.28 26.72 7.70
C SER A 229 14.77 26.91 7.44
N GLN A 230 14.04 27.51 8.37
CA GLN A 230 12.60 27.77 8.26
C GLN A 230 12.30 29.18 7.72
N SER A 231 12.85 29.49 6.55
CA SER A 231 12.35 30.59 5.70
C SER A 231 12.17 30.22 4.23
N SER A 232 12.26 28.93 3.87
CA SER A 232 12.04 28.48 2.48
C SER A 232 11.44 27.08 2.33
N GLY A 233 10.73 26.56 3.34
CA GLY A 233 10.08 25.24 3.29
C GLY A 233 8.79 25.16 2.46
N GLY A 234 8.29 26.28 1.93
CA GLY A 234 7.04 26.36 1.19
C GLY A 234 7.09 25.90 -0.27
N LEU A 235 8.25 25.46 -0.79
CA LEU A 235 8.39 25.06 -2.20
C LEU A 235 8.79 23.59 -2.39
N GLY A 236 9.56 22.98 -1.47
CA GLY A 236 10.01 21.58 -1.62
C GLY A 236 8.90 20.53 -1.44
N PHE A 237 7.96 20.77 -0.52
CA PHE A 237 6.87 19.83 -0.24
C PHE A 237 5.83 19.79 -1.38
N PHE A 238 5.68 20.89 -2.11
CA PHE A 238 4.83 20.95 -3.29
C PHE A 238 5.50 20.27 -4.50
N ILE A 239 6.82 20.40 -4.70
CA ILE A 239 7.51 19.81 -5.86
C ILE A 239 7.45 18.27 -5.86
N GLY A 240 7.59 17.61 -4.71
CA GLY A 240 7.54 16.13 -4.63
C GLY A 240 6.16 15.51 -4.92
N GLN A 241 5.09 16.15 -4.43
CA GLN A 241 3.70 15.72 -4.66
C GLN A 241 3.26 16.00 -6.11
N PHE A 242 3.70 17.13 -6.69
CA PHE A 242 3.40 17.44 -8.09
C PHE A 242 4.14 16.53 -9.07
N LEU A 243 5.40 16.16 -8.81
CA LEU A 243 6.16 15.27 -9.71
C LEU A 243 5.55 13.86 -9.76
N GLY A 244 5.18 13.25 -8.64
CA GLY A 244 4.59 11.90 -8.62
C GLY A 244 3.25 11.81 -9.35
N VAL A 245 2.38 12.80 -9.15
CA VAL A 245 1.09 12.88 -9.84
C VAL A 245 1.30 13.16 -11.33
N PHE A 246 2.24 14.04 -11.68
CA PHE A 246 2.59 14.36 -13.07
C PHE A 246 3.16 13.14 -13.82
N PHE A 247 4.07 12.37 -13.20
CA PHE A 247 4.58 11.12 -13.78
C PHE A 247 3.49 10.06 -13.93
N SER A 248 2.56 9.96 -12.98
CA SER A 248 1.42 9.04 -13.09
C SER A 248 0.47 9.42 -14.24
N PHE A 249 0.20 10.72 -14.45
CA PHE A 249 -0.63 11.19 -15.57
C PHE A 249 0.06 11.00 -16.91
N ILE A 250 1.37 11.26 -17.01
CA ILE A 250 2.14 11.01 -18.23
C ILE A 250 2.15 9.52 -18.56
N PHE A 251 2.34 8.66 -17.56
CA PHE A 251 2.32 7.21 -17.76
C PHE A 251 0.97 6.71 -18.27
N LEU A 252 -0.13 7.24 -17.71
CA LEU A 252 -1.49 6.91 -18.16
C LEU A 252 -1.80 7.43 -19.58
N LEU A 253 -1.33 8.62 -19.93
CA LEU A 253 -1.42 9.17 -21.29
C LEU A 253 -0.63 8.34 -22.30
N LEU A 254 0.57 7.88 -21.95
CA LEU A 254 1.38 7.01 -22.80
C LEU A 254 0.71 5.65 -23.03
N ILE A 255 0.11 5.06 -22.00
CA ILE A 255 -0.67 3.82 -22.15
C ILE A 255 -1.87 4.04 -23.08
N LEU A 256 -2.59 5.14 -22.91
CA LEU A 256 -3.73 5.47 -23.77
C LEU A 256 -3.30 5.69 -25.22
N LEU A 257 -2.16 6.33 -25.45
CA LEU A 257 -1.56 6.52 -26.77
C LEU A 257 -1.18 5.17 -27.41
N ILE A 258 -0.51 4.29 -26.65
CA ILE A 258 -0.07 2.97 -27.12
C ILE A 258 -1.27 2.08 -27.49
N ILE A 259 -2.42 2.24 -26.84
CA ILE A 259 -3.62 1.48 -27.17
C ILE A 259 -4.39 2.11 -28.35
N THR A 260 -4.54 3.43 -28.38
CA THR A 260 -5.37 4.13 -29.38
C THR A 260 -4.71 4.19 -30.75
N LEU A 261 -3.39 4.38 -30.84
CA LEU A 261 -2.66 4.43 -32.10
C LEU A 261 -2.78 3.15 -32.96
N PRO A 262 -2.56 1.94 -32.43
CA PRO A 262 -2.73 0.71 -33.23
C PRO A 262 -4.20 0.48 -33.58
N ILE A 263 -5.15 0.84 -32.71
CA ILE A 263 -6.59 0.73 -33.03
C ILE A 263 -6.95 1.67 -34.19
N PHE A 264 -6.48 2.91 -34.16
CA PHE A 264 -6.69 3.88 -35.22
C PHE A 264 -5.98 3.48 -36.52
N GLY A 265 -4.75 2.94 -36.42
CA GLY A 265 -4.01 2.35 -37.53
C GLY A 265 -4.75 1.18 -38.18
N LEU A 266 -5.25 0.23 -37.38
CA LEU A 266 -6.04 -0.90 -37.87
C LEU A 266 -7.37 -0.45 -38.48
N MET A 267 -8.02 0.56 -37.89
CA MET A 267 -9.27 1.12 -38.40
C MET A 267 -9.05 1.84 -39.75
N THR A 268 -7.99 2.63 -39.87
CA THR A 268 -7.63 3.33 -41.13
C THR A 268 -7.23 2.33 -42.22
N ILE A 269 -6.43 1.32 -41.89
CA ILE A 269 -6.11 0.21 -42.82
C ILE A 269 -7.39 -0.51 -43.25
N TYR A 270 -8.30 -0.81 -42.31
CA TYR A 270 -9.57 -1.45 -42.63
C TYR A 270 -10.44 -0.61 -43.58
N LEU A 271 -10.54 0.70 -43.36
CA LEU A 271 -11.26 1.62 -44.25
C LEU A 271 -10.60 1.67 -45.63
N TYR A 272 -9.27 1.72 -45.68
CA TYR A 272 -8.52 1.67 -46.93
C TYR A 272 -8.78 0.36 -47.69
N LEU A 273 -8.76 -0.79 -47.02
CA LEU A 273 -8.97 -2.08 -47.67
C LEU A 273 -10.43 -2.33 -48.12
N THR A 274 -11.41 -1.67 -47.49
CA THR A 274 -12.84 -1.96 -47.73
C THR A 274 -13.56 -0.92 -48.56
N GLN A 275 -13.15 0.35 -48.49
CA GLN A 275 -13.86 1.47 -49.09
C GLN A 275 -13.03 2.22 -50.14
N PHE A 276 -11.71 2.06 -50.16
CA PHE A 276 -10.85 2.69 -51.16
C PHE A 276 -10.93 1.95 -52.50
N CYS A 277 -11.20 2.70 -53.56
CA CYS A 277 -11.16 2.17 -54.92
C CYS A 277 -9.79 2.42 -55.55
N PHE A 278 -9.00 1.37 -55.79
CA PHE A 278 -7.66 1.49 -56.40
C PHE A 278 -7.67 2.06 -57.84
N ARG A 279 -8.81 2.00 -58.54
CA ARG A 279 -8.96 2.55 -59.90
C ARG A 279 -9.03 4.08 -59.93
N CYS A 280 -9.84 4.70 -59.06
CA CYS A 280 -10.04 6.15 -59.05
C CYS A 280 -9.48 6.85 -57.81
N LYS A 281 -8.82 6.10 -56.91
CA LYS A 281 -8.17 6.57 -55.69
C LYS A 281 -9.08 7.39 -54.76
N LYS A 282 -10.37 7.02 -54.66
CA LYS A 282 -11.36 7.66 -53.77
C LYS A 282 -12.07 6.63 -52.88
N PHE A 283 -12.53 7.04 -51.70
CA PHE A 283 -13.28 6.21 -50.74
C PHE A 283 -14.76 6.07 -51.13
N THR A 284 -15.04 5.44 -52.27
CA THR A 284 -16.41 5.30 -52.82
C THR A 284 -16.76 3.87 -53.21
N LEU A 285 -15.96 2.89 -52.77
CA LEU A 285 -16.21 1.47 -53.00
C LEU A 285 -17.25 0.95 -51.99
N LYS A 286 -18.36 0.43 -52.51
CA LYS A 286 -19.41 -0.24 -51.72
C LYS A 286 -19.35 -1.74 -52.00
N THR A 287 -19.48 -2.55 -50.95
CA THR A 287 -19.57 -4.00 -51.06
C THR A 287 -20.98 -4.44 -50.66
N SER A 288 -21.69 -5.08 -51.59
CA SER A 288 -22.96 -5.77 -51.32
C SER A 288 -22.75 -7.27 -51.31
N ARG A 289 -23.59 -7.98 -50.55
CA ARG A 289 -23.58 -9.44 -50.49
C ARG A 289 -25.00 -9.93 -50.75
N GLU A 290 -25.13 -10.81 -51.73
CA GLU A 290 -26.37 -11.49 -52.05
C GLU A 290 -26.20 -12.99 -51.79
N VAL A 291 -27.17 -13.61 -51.12
CA VAL A 291 -27.09 -15.03 -50.74
C VAL A 291 -27.65 -15.84 -51.89
N ILE A 292 -26.80 -16.61 -52.56
CA ILE A 292 -27.23 -17.51 -53.65
C ILE A 292 -27.79 -18.81 -53.06
N SER A 293 -27.14 -19.34 -52.02
CA SER A 293 -27.61 -20.54 -51.33
C SER A 293 -27.20 -20.51 -49.86
N THR A 294 -28.18 -20.70 -48.99
CA THR A 294 -27.95 -20.68 -47.54
C THR A 294 -27.18 -21.94 -47.12
N PRO A 295 -26.09 -21.81 -46.34
CA PRO A 295 -25.35 -22.97 -45.84
C PRO A 295 -26.20 -23.80 -44.85
N THR A 296 -26.02 -25.12 -44.87
CA THR A 296 -26.58 -26.03 -43.85
C THR A 296 -25.45 -26.77 -43.13
N ARG A 297 -25.75 -27.51 -42.04
CA ARG A 297 -24.75 -28.30 -41.30
C ARG A 297 -23.98 -29.30 -42.18
N LYS A 298 -24.57 -29.74 -43.29
CA LYS A 298 -23.98 -30.75 -44.19
C LYS A 298 -23.51 -30.19 -45.53
N THR A 299 -24.01 -29.01 -45.95
CA THR A 299 -23.70 -28.41 -47.25
C THR A 299 -23.17 -26.99 -47.11
N LYS A 300 -22.13 -26.68 -47.90
CA LYS A 300 -21.59 -25.31 -47.97
C LYS A 300 -22.57 -24.43 -48.75
N GLY A 301 -22.80 -23.22 -48.24
CA GLY A 301 -23.57 -22.18 -48.93
C GLY A 301 -22.67 -21.40 -49.89
N LYS A 302 -23.29 -20.60 -50.74
CA LYS A 302 -22.61 -19.70 -51.68
C LYS A 302 -23.22 -18.31 -51.58
N ASP A 303 -22.37 -17.32 -51.45
CA ASP A 303 -22.77 -15.90 -51.50
C ASP A 303 -22.08 -15.23 -52.68
N GLN A 304 -22.80 -14.38 -53.40
CA GLN A 304 -22.20 -13.46 -54.37
C GLN A 304 -21.77 -12.20 -53.63
N VAL A 305 -20.50 -11.84 -53.76
CA VAL A 305 -19.97 -10.59 -53.21
C VAL A 305 -19.70 -9.64 -54.37
N ILE A 306 -20.47 -8.55 -54.42
CA ILE A 306 -20.41 -7.54 -55.47
C ILE A 306 -19.70 -6.31 -54.90
N ARG A 307 -18.62 -5.87 -55.55
CA ARG A 307 -17.91 -4.62 -55.23
C ARG A 307 -18.19 -3.61 -56.34
N HIS A 308 -18.84 -2.51 -55.98
CA HIS A 308 -19.19 -1.44 -56.92
C HIS A 308 -18.71 -0.09 -56.42
N CYS A 309 -18.02 0.67 -57.27
CA CYS A 309 -17.53 2.01 -56.98
C CYS A 309 -18.45 3.07 -57.57
N THR A 310 -19.07 3.92 -56.74
CA THR A 310 -20.05 4.91 -57.19
C THR A 310 -19.44 6.08 -57.98
N ASN A 311 -18.13 6.32 -57.89
CA ASN A 311 -17.48 7.44 -58.58
C ASN A 311 -16.91 7.11 -59.98
N CYS A 312 -16.44 5.88 -60.24
CA CYS A 312 -15.81 5.52 -61.52
C CYS A 312 -16.44 4.30 -62.22
N GLY A 313 -17.50 3.73 -61.63
CA GLY A 313 -18.21 2.59 -62.22
C GLY A 313 -17.46 1.26 -62.15
N TYR A 314 -16.35 1.17 -61.41
CA TYR A 314 -15.66 -0.11 -61.20
C TYR A 314 -16.63 -1.13 -60.58
N HIS A 315 -16.80 -2.28 -61.25
CA HIS A 315 -17.69 -3.36 -60.85
C HIS A 315 -16.94 -4.69 -60.90
N HIS A 316 -16.95 -5.43 -59.80
CA HIS A 316 -16.33 -6.76 -59.73
C HIS A 316 -17.16 -7.67 -58.83
N GLU A 317 -17.48 -8.85 -59.34
CA GLU A 317 -18.26 -9.87 -58.65
C GLU A 317 -17.43 -11.13 -58.42
N LYS A 318 -17.71 -11.83 -57.32
CA LYS A 318 -17.13 -13.15 -57.06
C LYS A 318 -18.06 -13.98 -56.20
N ILE A 319 -18.03 -15.30 -56.40
CA ILE A 319 -18.74 -16.25 -55.55
C ILE A 319 -17.82 -16.66 -54.40
N VAL A 320 -18.30 -16.51 -53.17
CA VAL A 320 -17.59 -16.92 -51.96
C VAL A 320 -18.34 -18.06 -51.30
N ILE A 321 -17.62 -19.09 -50.91
CA ILE A 321 -18.18 -20.27 -50.24
C ILE A 321 -18.35 -19.95 -48.75
N THR A 322 -19.58 -19.99 -48.25
CA THR A 322 -19.94 -19.68 -46.86
C THR A 322 -20.25 -20.99 -46.12
N ARG A 323 -19.73 -21.16 -44.90
CA ARG A 323 -19.95 -22.36 -44.07
C ARG A 323 -20.98 -22.10 -42.98
N TYR A 324 -21.73 -23.12 -42.61
CA TYR A 324 -22.69 -23.07 -41.49
C TYR A 324 -21.93 -22.81 -40.19
N GLY A 325 -22.40 -21.83 -39.40
CA GLY A 325 -21.76 -21.44 -38.15
C GLY A 325 -22.58 -21.90 -36.94
N ASP A 326 -22.15 -23.00 -36.30
CA ASP A 326 -22.68 -23.40 -35.01
C ASP A 326 -22.12 -22.55 -33.87
N SER A 327 -23.00 -22.02 -33.03
CA SER A 327 -22.63 -21.42 -31.75
C SER A 327 -22.48 -22.52 -30.69
N SER A 328 -21.27 -23.09 -30.53
CA SER A 328 -20.56 -23.40 -29.26
C SER A 328 -19.57 -24.59 -29.28
N SER A 329 -18.41 -24.37 -28.63
CA SER A 329 -17.59 -25.28 -27.78
C SER A 329 -16.13 -25.64 -28.18
N GLY A 330 -15.21 -25.42 -27.22
CA GLY A 330 -13.91 -26.09 -26.99
C GLY A 330 -12.67 -25.16 -26.85
N GLY A 331 -12.02 -24.93 -25.70
CA GLY A 331 -12.20 -25.41 -24.32
C GLY A 331 -11.08 -24.95 -23.35
N GLY A 332 -11.39 -24.99 -22.03
CA GLY A 332 -10.48 -24.94 -20.86
C GLY A 332 -10.73 -23.74 -19.91
N GLY A 333 -11.15 -23.85 -18.64
CA GLY A 333 -11.47 -24.98 -17.76
C GLY A 333 -11.89 -24.49 -16.35
N GLY A 334 -12.56 -25.37 -15.58
CA GLY A 334 -12.82 -25.30 -14.12
C GLY A 334 -14.00 -24.39 -13.67
N GLY A 335 -14.96 -24.76 -12.82
CA GLY A 335 -15.21 -25.96 -12.00
C GLY A 335 -16.06 -25.54 -10.76
N GLY A 336 -17.05 -26.35 -10.36
CA GLY A 336 -17.85 -26.26 -9.11
C GLY A 336 -19.06 -25.31 -9.18
N GLY A 337 -20.32 -25.74 -9.01
CA GLY A 337 -20.93 -26.42 -7.83
C GLY A 337 -21.18 -25.36 -6.74
N GLY A 338 -22.36 -25.11 -6.16
CA GLY A 338 -23.71 -25.66 -6.15
C GLY A 338 -24.39 -25.08 -4.88
N GLY A 339 -25.71 -24.89 -4.91
CA GLY A 339 -26.57 -24.89 -3.71
C GLY A 339 -26.73 -23.61 -2.85
N GLY A 340 -28.00 -23.31 -2.52
CA GLY A 340 -28.44 -22.50 -1.37
C GLY A 340 -28.37 -20.99 -1.58
N GLY A 341 -29.33 -20.15 -1.17
CA GLY A 341 -30.46 -20.27 -0.26
C GLY A 341 -30.73 -18.87 0.32
N GLY A 342 -31.99 -18.57 0.66
CA GLY A 342 -32.40 -17.36 1.41
C GLY A 342 -32.51 -16.10 0.53
N GLY A 343 -33.67 -15.47 0.39
CA GLY A 343 -34.35 -14.72 1.44
C GLY A 343 -33.84 -13.27 1.39
N GLY A 344 -34.61 -12.20 1.33
CA GLY A 344 -36.02 -11.94 1.51
C GLY A 344 -36.14 -10.44 1.80
N GLY A 345 -37.30 -9.85 1.55
CA GLY A 345 -37.69 -8.51 2.01
C GLY A 345 -37.26 -7.37 1.07
N GLY A 346 -38.14 -6.52 0.52
CA GLY A 346 -39.54 -6.27 0.83
C GLY A 346 -39.72 -4.83 1.30
N GLY A 347 -40.56 -4.07 0.58
CA GLY A 347 -41.28 -2.87 1.06
C GLY A 347 -40.46 -1.58 1.06
N GLY A 348 -40.98 -0.42 0.65
CA GLY A 348 -42.34 -0.09 0.25
C GLY A 348 -42.41 1.35 -0.25
N GLY A 349 -43.32 1.59 -1.18
CA GLY A 349 -43.84 2.91 -1.52
C GLY A 349 -45.35 2.95 -1.26
N GLY A 350 -45.90 4.17 -1.20
CA GLY A 350 -47.32 4.46 -1.01
C GLY A 350 -47.60 4.91 0.44
N GLY A 351 -48.07 6.13 0.74
CA GLY A 351 -48.89 7.03 -0.07
C GLY A 351 -50.36 6.69 0.16
N GLY A 352 -51.08 7.59 0.85
CA GLY A 352 -52.53 7.48 1.03
C GLY A 352 -52.98 8.02 2.38
N GLY A 353 -53.54 9.23 2.38
CA GLY A 353 -54.11 9.85 3.57
C GLY A 353 -55.55 9.43 3.84
N GLY A 354 -56.17 10.18 4.75
CA GLY A 354 -57.62 10.29 4.87
C GLY A 354 -58.18 9.89 6.22
N GLY A 355 -58.66 10.90 6.96
CA GLY A 355 -60.00 10.85 7.55
C GLY A 355 -60.13 10.36 8.99
N GLY A 356 -60.37 11.32 9.89
CA GLY A 356 -61.72 11.43 10.49
C GLY A 356 -61.96 10.77 11.86
N GLY A 357 -62.29 11.63 12.83
CA GLY A 357 -63.43 11.43 13.72
C GLY A 357 -63.17 10.73 15.06
N GLY A 358 -63.46 11.43 16.15
CA GLY A 358 -63.54 10.89 17.51
C GLY A 358 -63.12 11.91 18.55
#